data_AF-A0A8T4G8P3-F1
#
_entry.id   AF-A0A8T4G8P3-F1
#
_cell.length_a   1.000
_cell.length_b   1.000
_cell.length_c   1.000
_cell.angle_alpha   90.00
_cell.angle_beta   90.00
_cell.angle_gamma   90.00
#
_symmetry.space_group_name_H-M   'P 1'
#
loop_
_entity.id
_entity.type
_entity.pdbx_description
1 polymer ?
#
loop_
_entity_poly.entity_id
_entity_poly.type
_entity_poly.pdbx_seq_one_letter_code
_entity_poly.pdbx_strand_id
1 'polypeptide(L)'
;MNKIWKPARSWFARTKTGMRVEKLLVDLPRAIQRELENQEFTAIIFTPSGTIERRGIVWNGRTCEVYVPARYGRELQGDATASIHFVDGQLKVEFEVV
;
A
#
# COMPACT_ATOMS: atom_id res chain seq x y z
N MET A 1 9.66 17.60 -4.52
CA MET A 1 8.82 16.40 -4.30
C MET A 1 9.71 15.18 -4.46
N ASN A 2 9.98 14.44 -3.37
CA ASN A 2 10.75 13.19 -3.47
C ASN A 2 9.77 12.04 -3.74
N LYS A 3 9.56 11.72 -5.02
CA LYS A 3 8.83 10.53 -5.44
C LYS A 3 9.81 9.35 -5.46
N ILE A 4 9.57 8.34 -4.64
CA ILE A 4 10.41 7.13 -4.59
C ILE A 4 9.63 5.96 -5.14
N TRP A 5 10.13 5.34 -6.20
CA TRP A 5 9.56 4.15 -6.81
C TRP A 5 10.16 2.88 -6.23
N LYS A 6 9.30 1.91 -5.90
CA LYS A 6 9.69 0.59 -5.38
C LYS A 6 8.76 -0.51 -5.90
N PRO A 7 9.25 -1.75 -6.00
CA PRO A 7 8.37 -2.89 -6.14
C PRO A 7 7.48 -2.99 -4.90
N ALA A 8 6.19 -3.22 -5.12
CA ALA A 8 5.23 -3.56 -4.10
C ALA A 8 4.99 -5.07 -4.10
N ARG A 9 4.57 -5.61 -2.95
CA ARG A 9 4.23 -7.02 -2.79
C ARG A 9 2.75 -7.15 -2.54
N SER A 10 2.09 -8.11 -3.18
CA SER A 10 0.77 -8.57 -2.78
C SER A 10 0.89 -9.70 -1.76
N TRP A 11 0.03 -9.68 -0.75
CA TRP A 11 -0.03 -10.73 0.27
C TRP A 11 -1.47 -11.08 0.61
N PHE A 12 -1.78 -12.37 0.54
CA PHE A 12 -3.08 -12.90 0.92
C PHE A 12 -3.24 -12.92 2.44
N ALA A 13 -4.25 -12.21 2.96
CA ALA A 13 -4.67 -12.28 4.34
C ALA A 13 -6.07 -12.93 4.46
N ARG A 14 -6.35 -13.56 5.60
CA ARG A 14 -7.71 -13.95 5.97
C ARG A 14 -8.12 -13.13 7.19
N THR A 15 -9.33 -12.58 7.16
CA THR A 15 -9.92 -11.95 8.34
C THR A 15 -10.24 -13.02 9.39
N LYS A 16 -10.51 -12.57 10.63
CA LYS A 16 -11.03 -13.45 11.71
C LYS A 16 -12.36 -14.14 11.33
N THR A 17 -13.12 -13.55 10.41
CA THR A 17 -14.38 -14.09 9.87
C THR A 17 -14.17 -15.03 8.68
N GLY A 18 -12.92 -15.33 8.31
CA GLY A 18 -12.60 -16.23 7.20
C GLY A 18 -12.67 -15.61 5.80
N MET A 19 -13.02 -14.31 5.69
CA MET A 19 -13.01 -13.61 4.41
C MET A 19 -11.59 -13.46 3.91
N ARG A 20 -11.37 -13.74 2.62
CA ARG A 20 -10.11 -13.45 1.95
C ARG A 20 -10.00 -11.95 1.71
N VAL A 21 -8.88 -11.37 2.09
CA VAL A 21 -8.51 -9.98 1.86
C VAL A 21 -7.11 -9.96 1.29
N GLU A 22 -6.88 -9.05 0.36
CA GLU A 22 -5.57 -8.86 -0.25
C GLU A 22 -4.93 -7.63 0.36
N LYS A 23 -3.62 -7.68 0.55
CA LYS A 23 -2.84 -6.54 1.00
C LYS A 23 -1.82 -6.17 -0.05
N LEU A 24 -1.63 -4.87 -0.25
CA LEU A 24 -0.46 -4.34 -0.92
C LEU A 24 0.51 -3.80 0.13
N LEU A 25 1.78 -4.14 -0.06
CA LEU A 25 2.86 -3.84 0.86
C LEU A 25 4.00 -3.13 0.12
N VAL A 26 4.47 -2.01 0.66
CA VAL A 26 5.72 -1.38 0.21
C VAL A 26 6.54 -0.91 1.41
N ASP A 27 7.84 -1.20 1.40
CA ASP A 27 8.73 -0.79 2.49
C ASP A 27 9.14 0.68 2.34
N LEU A 28 8.98 1.45 3.43
CA LEU A 28 9.42 2.83 3.51
C LEU A 28 10.94 2.97 3.32
N PRO A 29 11.43 4.08 2.76
CA PRO A 29 12.84 4.46 2.81
C PRO A 29 13.35 4.52 4.25
N ARG A 30 14.57 4.01 4.51
CA ARG A 30 15.16 3.96 5.87
C ARG A 30 15.16 5.32 6.58
N ALA A 31 15.32 6.40 5.81
CA ALA A 31 15.34 7.77 6.32
C ALA A 31 14.06 8.18 7.07
N ILE A 32 12.91 7.58 6.75
CA ILE A 32 11.60 8.01 7.27
C ILE A 32 10.87 6.90 8.06
N GLN A 33 11.50 5.75 8.30
CA GLN A 33 10.87 4.60 8.94
C GLN A 33 10.39 4.87 10.37
N ARG A 34 11.27 5.43 11.22
CA ARG A 34 10.98 5.64 12.65
C ARG A 34 10.00 6.79 12.93
N GLU A 35 9.90 7.75 12.02
CA GLU A 35 9.07 8.94 12.22
C GLU A 35 7.58 8.66 11.96
N LEU A 36 7.28 7.61 11.20
CA LEU A 36 5.93 7.35 10.68
C LEU A 36 5.31 6.07 11.27
N GLU A 37 5.84 5.55 12.39
CA GLU A 37 5.32 4.32 13.00
C GLU A 37 3.85 4.45 13.40
N ASN A 38 3.03 3.49 12.96
CA ASN A 38 1.57 3.46 13.15
C ASN A 38 0.81 4.65 12.52
N GLN A 39 1.46 5.43 11.65
CA GLN A 39 0.78 6.51 10.93
C GLN A 39 -0.19 5.95 9.88
N GLU A 40 -1.43 6.43 9.90
CA GLU A 40 -2.39 6.23 8.80
C GLU A 40 -1.98 7.06 7.59
N PHE A 41 -2.17 6.51 6.39
CA PHE A 41 -1.88 7.21 5.14
C PHE A 41 -2.97 6.98 4.10
N THR A 42 -3.07 7.89 3.13
CA THR A 42 -3.95 7.71 1.97
C THR A 42 -3.23 6.91 0.90
N ALA A 43 -3.79 5.77 0.53
CA ALA A 43 -3.35 4.93 -0.56
C ALA A 43 -4.25 5.15 -1.78
N ILE A 44 -3.67 5.41 -2.94
CA ILE A 44 -4.38 5.32 -4.22
C ILE A 44 -3.91 4.05 -4.93
N ILE A 45 -4.84 3.24 -5.40
CA ILE A 45 -4.56 1.95 -6.03
C ILE A 45 -5.12 2.01 -7.44
N PHE A 46 -4.23 1.95 -8.43
CA PHE A 46 -4.56 1.85 -9.84
C PHE A 46 -4.59 0.38 -10.24
N THR A 47 -5.76 -0.08 -10.65
CA THR A 47 -5.99 -1.45 -11.13
C THR A 47 -6.52 -1.39 -12.58
N PRO A 48 -6.35 -2.45 -13.38
CA PRO A 48 -6.97 -2.53 -14.71
C PRO A 48 -8.48 -2.23 -14.71
N SER A 49 -9.19 -2.63 -13.66
CA SER A 49 -10.63 -2.41 -13.50
C SER A 49 -11.00 -1.03 -12.93
N GLY A 50 -10.02 -0.18 -12.62
CA GLY A 50 -10.23 1.21 -12.18
C GLY A 50 -9.36 1.64 -11.00
N THR A 51 -9.64 2.84 -10.49
CA THR A 51 -8.89 3.46 -9.40
C THR A 51 -9.67 3.39 -8.09
N ILE A 52 -8.97 3.09 -6.99
CA ILE A 52 -9.55 2.97 -5.66
C ILE A 52 -8.72 3.80 -4.68
N GLU A 53 -9.37 4.58 -3.83
CA GLU A 53 -8.73 5.22 -2.68
C GLU A 53 -9.03 4.43 -1.40
N ARG A 54 -8.00 4.22 -0.57
CA ARG A 54 -8.08 3.47 0.69
C ARG A 54 -7.22 4.11 1.75
N ARG A 55 -7.58 3.91 3.01
CA ARG A 55 -6.64 4.15 4.13
C ARG A 55 -5.73 2.95 4.29
N GLY A 56 -4.43 3.23 4.41
CA GLY A 56 -3.40 2.27 4.81
C GLY A 56 -2.77 2.65 6.15
N ILE A 57 -1.90 1.80 6.66
CA ILE A 57 -1.15 2.02 7.90
C ILE A 57 0.32 1.67 7.72
N VAL A 58 1.22 2.46 8.32
CA VAL A 58 2.64 2.09 8.42
C VAL A 58 2.80 1.08 9.55
N TRP A 59 2.92 -0.19 9.19
CA TRP A 59 3.11 -1.29 10.13
C TRP A 59 4.56 -1.35 10.61
N ASN A 60 4.73 -1.43 11.94
CA ASN A 60 6.03 -1.53 12.63
C ASN A 60 7.07 -0.46 12.20
N GLY A 61 6.61 0.72 11.80
CA GLY A 61 7.49 1.79 11.30
C GLY A 61 8.27 1.43 10.05
N ARG A 62 7.86 0.42 9.27
CA ARG A 62 8.67 -0.07 8.15
C ARG A 62 7.90 -0.23 6.86
N THR A 63 6.69 -0.75 6.94
CA THR A 63 5.96 -1.22 5.76
C THR A 63 4.63 -0.51 5.68
N CYS A 64 4.39 0.17 4.58
CA CYS A 64 3.06 0.67 4.24
C CYS A 64 2.18 -0.53 3.86
N GLU A 65 1.15 -0.78 4.66
CA GLU A 65 0.15 -1.82 4.43
C GLU A 65 -1.18 -1.19 4.06
N VAL A 66 -1.78 -1.63 2.94
CA VAL A 66 -3.15 -1.27 2.58
C VAL A 66 -3.96 -2.51 2.22
N TYR A 67 -5.18 -2.58 2.74
CA TYR A 67 -6.14 -3.63 2.40
C TYR A 67 -6.91 -3.27 1.14
N VAL A 68 -6.95 -4.21 0.20
CA VAL A 68 -7.66 -4.09 -1.07
C VAL A 68 -8.89 -5.00 -1.06
N PRO A 69 -10.05 -4.54 -1.58
CA PRO A 69 -11.24 -5.37 -1.67
C PRO A 69 -10.98 -6.65 -2.49
N ALA A 70 -11.53 -7.77 -2.02
CA ALA A 70 -11.29 -9.09 -2.61
C ALA A 70 -11.60 -9.20 -4.11
N ARG A 71 -12.53 -8.38 -4.63
CA ARG A 71 -12.87 -8.36 -6.06
C ARG A 71 -11.70 -8.00 -6.98
N TYR A 72 -10.71 -7.26 -6.47
CA TYR A 72 -9.49 -6.90 -7.21
C TYR A 72 -8.36 -7.92 -7.02
N GLY A 73 -8.55 -8.94 -6.18
CA GLY A 73 -7.45 -9.84 -5.80
C GLY A 73 -6.82 -10.63 -6.94
N ARG A 74 -7.57 -10.91 -8.01
CA ARG A 74 -7.02 -11.51 -9.22
C ARG A 74 -6.06 -10.58 -9.96
N GLU A 75 -6.35 -9.28 -9.95
CA GLU A 75 -5.50 -8.25 -10.58
C GLU A 75 -4.21 -8.06 -9.79
N LEU A 76 -4.25 -8.26 -8.47
CA LEU A 76 -3.08 -8.14 -7.58
C LEU A 76 -2.08 -9.30 -7.64
N GLN A 77 -2.36 -10.33 -8.44
CA GLN A 77 -1.42 -11.44 -8.64
C GLN A 77 -0.28 -11.08 -9.60
N GLY A 78 -0.34 -9.91 -10.24
CA GLY A 78 0.72 -9.35 -11.09
C GLY A 78 1.80 -8.58 -10.34
N ASP A 79 2.75 -8.02 -11.08
CA ASP A 79 3.77 -7.14 -10.55
C ASP A 79 3.14 -5.79 -10.19
N ALA A 80 3.24 -5.39 -8.92
CA ALA A 80 2.81 -4.08 -8.46
C ALA A 80 4.02 -3.18 -8.25
N THR A 81 3.90 -1.93 -8.64
CA THR A 81 4.84 -0.87 -8.27
C THR A 81 4.16 0.07 -7.29
N ALA A 82 4.96 0.73 -6.46
CA ALA A 82 4.49 1.76 -5.56
C ALA A 82 5.36 3.01 -5.68
N SER A 83 4.71 4.16 -5.59
CA SER A 83 5.36 5.44 -5.42
C SER A 83 4.98 6.06 -4.07
N ILE A 84 6.00 6.41 -3.29
CA ILE A 84 5.85 6.96 -1.95
C ILE A 84 6.07 8.46 -2.03
N HIS A 85 5.13 9.22 -1.47
CA HIS A 85 5.14 10.68 -1.43
C HIS A 85 5.02 11.15 0.02
N PHE A 86 5.85 12.13 0.38
CA PHE A 86 5.77 12.80 1.67
C PHE A 86 5.62 14.30 1.42
N VAL A 87 4.47 14.85 1.80
CA VAL A 87 4.09 16.24 1.56
C VAL A 87 3.48 16.79 2.84
N ASP A 88 4.05 17.88 3.38
CA ASP A 88 3.53 18.58 4.56
C ASP A 88 3.23 17.67 5.77
N GLY A 89 4.10 16.69 6.03
CA GLY A 89 3.94 15.72 7.13
C GLY A 89 2.95 14.58 6.84
N GLN A 90 2.29 14.60 5.68
CA GLN A 90 1.36 13.57 5.26
C GLN A 90 2.04 12.58 4.31
N LEU A 91 1.92 11.30 4.66
CA LEU A 91 2.30 10.20 3.80
C LEU A 91 1.17 9.91 2.81
N LYS A 92 1.52 9.84 1.52
CA LYS A 92 0.64 9.31 0.48
C LYS A 92 1.39 8.24 -0.29
N VAL A 93 0.71 7.14 -0.60
CA VAL A 93 1.30 6.05 -1.38
C VAL A 93 0.40 5.73 -2.55
N GLU A 94 0.99 5.62 -3.73
CA GLU A 94 0.27 5.25 -4.95
C GLU A 94 0.77 3.88 -5.38
N PHE A 95 -0.13 2.90 -5.50
CA PHE A 95 0.15 1.57 -6.00
C PHE A 95 -0.38 1.45 -7.42
N GLU A 96 0.44 0.94 -8.32
CA GLU A 96 0.08 0.65 -9.70
C GLU A 96 0.26 -0.85 -9.95
N VAL A 97 -0.84 -1.49 -10.31
CA VAL A 97 -0.92 -2.94 -10.54
C VAL A 97 -0.98 -3.15 -12.05
N VAL A 98 -0.01 -3.89 -12.59
CA VAL A 98 0.15 -4.12 -14.04
C VAL A 98 -0.35 -5.51 -14.43
#